data_AF-A0A2V8GZX1-F1
#
_entry.id   AF-A0A2V8GZX1-F1
#
_cell.length_a   1.000
_cell.length_b   1.000
_cell.length_c   1.000
_cell.angle_alpha   90.00
_cell.angle_beta   90.00
_cell.angle_gamma   90.00
#
_symmetry.space_group_name_H-M   'P 1'
#
loop_
_entity.id
_entity.type
_entity.pdbx_description
1 polymer ?
#
loop_
_entity_poly.entity_id
_entity_poly.type
_entity_poly.pdbx_seq_one_letter_code
_entity_poly.pdbx_strand_id
1 'polypeptide(L)' 'MELNAEEIKRYSRHLIMPEVGVDGQKKLKAGSVLCIGAGGLGSP' A
#
# COMPACT_ATOMS: atom_id res chain seq x y z
N MET A 1 3.85 -3.22 11.49
CA MET A 1 5.17 -2.92 10.92
C MET A 1 5.24 -1.42 10.70
N GLU A 2 6.25 -0.73 11.22
CA GLU A 2 6.36 0.73 11.06
C GLU A 2 6.78 1.11 9.64
N LEU A 3 6.43 2.34 9.22
CA LEU A 3 6.86 2.90 7.94
C LEU A 3 8.23 3.56 8.11
N ASN A 4 9.14 3.31 7.18
CA ASN A 4 10.42 4.00 7.14
C ASN A 4 10.30 5.35 6.40
N ALA A 5 11.37 6.16 6.45
CA ALA A 5 11.36 7.50 5.85
C ALA A 5 11.10 7.49 4.32
N GLU A 6 11.59 6.48 3.60
CA GLU A 6 11.35 6.35 2.15
C GLU A 6 9.89 6.01 1.84
N GLU A 7 9.29 5.11 2.63
CA GLU A 7 7.88 4.74 2.50
C GLU A 7 6.97 5.92 2.85
N ILE A 8 7.29 6.69 3.88
CA ILE A 8 6.55 7.92 4.22
C ILE A 8 6.59 8.91 3.06
N LYS A 9 7.77 9.10 2.44
CA LYS A 9 7.89 9.96 1.26
C LYS A 9 7.09 9.43 0.07
N ARG A 10 7.21 8.12 -0.21
CA ARG A 10 6.53 7.44 -1.33
C ARG A 10 5.01 7.45 -1.19
N TYR A 11 4.48 7.22 0.01
CA TYR A 11 3.04 7.12 0.28
C TYR A 11 2.42 8.40 0.86
N SER A 12 3.15 9.52 0.86
CA SER A 12 2.72 10.81 1.43
C SER A 12 1.29 11.22 1.07
N ARG A 13 0.86 10.99 -0.18
CA ARG A 13 -0.50 11.29 -0.65
C ARG A 13 -1.57 10.36 -0.06
N HIS A 14 -1.24 9.09 0.21
CA HIS A 14 -2.18 8.16 0.85
C HIS A 14 -2.26 8.41 2.36
N LEU A 15 -1.15 8.84 2.98
CA LEU A 15 -1.11 9.13 4.42
C LEU A 15 -2.01 10.31 4.82
N ILE A 16 -2.31 11.24 3.90
CA ILE A 16 -3.22 12.37 4.15
C ILE A 16 -4.69 12.04 3.86
N MET A 17 -4.99 10.91 3.21
CA MET A 17 -6.37 10.50 2.93
C MET A 17 -7.02 10.01 4.23
N PRO A 18 -8.16 10.59 4.66
CA PRO A 18 -8.84 10.20 5.90
C PRO A 18 -9.17 8.71 5.99
N GLU A 19 -9.51 8.09 4.87
CA GLU A 19 -9.88 6.68 4.76
C GLU A 19 -8.69 5.69 4.80
N VAL A 20 -7.47 6.15 4.54
CA VAL A 20 -6.25 5.32 4.59
C VAL A 20 -5.43 5.68 5.82
N GLY A 21 -4.93 6.91 5.88
CA GLY A 21 -4.05 7.38 6.93
C GLY A 21 -2.79 6.52 7.12
N VAL A 22 -2.13 6.71 8.25
CA VAL A 22 -0.95 5.91 8.63
C VAL A 22 -1.34 4.47 8.93
N ASP A 23 -2.45 4.24 9.62
CA ASP A 23 -2.85 2.91 10.05
C ASP A 23 -3.29 2.02 8.88
N GLY A 24 -4.00 2.56 7.90
CA GLY A 24 -4.35 1.85 6.67
C GLY A 24 -3.10 1.47 5.87
N GLN A 25 -2.15 2.38 5.74
CA GLN A 25 -0.90 2.09 5.04
C GLN A 25 -0.07 1.01 5.76
N LYS A 26 -0.06 1.00 7.10
CA LYS A 26 0.58 -0.08 7.90
C LYS A 26 -0.10 -1.43 7.68
N LYS A 27 -1.44 -1.46 7.58
CA LYS A 27 -2.19 -2.68 7.26
C LYS A 27 -1.87 -3.20 5.86
N LEU A 28 -1.81 -2.33 4.86
CA LEU A 28 -1.41 -2.69 3.49
C LEU A 28 0.00 -3.28 3.45
N LYS A 29 0.95 -2.67 4.16
CA LYS A 29 2.33 -3.16 4.26
C LYS A 29 2.43 -4.55 4.91
N ALA A 30 1.57 -4.84 5.88
CA ALA A 30 1.52 -6.15 6.53
C ALA A 30 0.68 -7.18 5.74
N GLY A 31 -0.07 -6.74 4.74
CA GLY A 31 -0.93 -7.58 3.92
C GLY A 31 -0.17 -8.37 2.86
N SER A 32 -0.75 -9.48 2.43
CA SER A 32 -0.30 -10.24 1.26
C SER A 32 -1.49 -10.47 0.33
N VAL A 33 -1.23 -10.41 -0.97
CA VAL A 33 -2.25 -10.62 -2.00
C VAL A 33 -1.73 -11.67 -2.98
N LEU A 34 -2.53 -12.70 -3.23
CA LEU A 34 -2.28 -13.68 -4.28
C LEU A 34 -3.00 -13.21 -5.55
N CYS A 35 -2.22 -12.97 -6.61
CA CYS A 35 -2.77 -12.71 -7.94
C CYS A 35 -2.70 -14.01 -8.77
N ILE A 36 -3.85 -14.53 -9.22
CA ILE A 36 -3.91 -15.74 -10.06
C ILE A 36 -4.01 -15.32 -11.52
N GLY A 37 -2.93 -15.57 -12.26
CA GLY A 37 -2.81 -15.21 -13.67
C GLY A 37 -2.19 -13.82 -13.87
N ALA A 38 -1.18 -13.75 -14.74
CA ALA A 38 -0.46 -12.52 -15.09
C ALA A 38 -0.72 -12.11 -16.56
N GLY A 39 -1.93 -12.40 -17.07
CA GLY A 39 -2.38 -11.96 -18.39
C GLY A 39 -2.89 -10.51 -18.37
N GLY A 40 -3.65 -10.10 -19.39
CA GLY A 40 -4.12 -8.71 -19.54
C GLY A 40 -4.96 -8.15 -18.39
N LEU A 41 -5.55 -8.99 -17.54
CA LEU A 41 -6.28 -8.55 -16.35
C LEU A 41 -5.38 -8.32 -15.13
N GLY A 42 -4.20 -8.96 -15.08
CA GLY A 42 -3.27 -8.91 -13.94
C GLY A 42 -2.13 -7.89 -14.10
N SER A 43 -2.01 -7.26 -15.27
CA SER A 43 -0.95 -6.28 -15.59
C SER A 43 -1.55 -4.94 -16.05
N PRO A 44 -2.27 -4.21 -15.18
CA PRO A 44 -2.80 -2.88 -15.46
C PRO A 44 -1.70 -1.80 -15.52
#